data_AF-A0A3C1BAV6-F1
#
_entry.id   AF-A0A3C1BAV6-F1
#
_cell.length_a   1.000
_cell.length_b   1.000
_cell.length_c   1.000
_cell.angle_alpha   90.00
_cell.angle_beta   90.00
_cell.angle_gamma   90.00
#
_symmetry.space_group_name_H-M   'P 1'
#
loop_
_entity.id
_entity.type
_entity.pdbx_description
1 polymer ?
#
loop_
_entity_poly.entity_id
_entity_poly.type
_entity_poly.pdbx_seq_one_letter_code
_entity_poly.pdbx_strand_id
1 'polypeptide(L)'
;MLVQTVFKRLNMVASGKMFVANSLPGSVLVMFTWNPLFYVIDQARGFAFINYQPCNSDPLYPLYFSLGLLMIGFIGEYYTRQRASSSWLAKI
;
A
#
# COMPACT_ATOMS: atom_id res chain seq x y z
N MET A 1 -0.51 16.53 -11.31
CA MET A 1 0.87 15.99 -11.27
C MET A 1 1.56 16.19 -9.91
N LEU A 2 1.48 17.37 -9.28
CA LEU A 2 2.12 17.63 -7.98
C LEU A 2 1.66 16.68 -6.85
N VAL A 3 0.34 16.45 -6.71
CA VAL A 3 -0.24 15.54 -5.71
C VAL A 3 0.29 14.11 -5.86
N GLN A 4 0.37 13.60 -7.09
CA GLN A 4 0.92 12.27 -7.36
C GLN A 4 2.40 12.17 -6.97
N THR A 5 3.20 13.21 -7.25
CA THR A 5 4.62 13.24 -6.86
C THR A 5 4.78 13.26 -5.34
N VAL A 6 4.00 14.08 -4.64
CA VAL A 6 4.01 14.13 -3.17
C VAL A 6 3.62 12.77 -2.59
N PHE A 7 2.53 12.18 -3.09
CA PHE A 7 2.06 10.87 -2.64
C PHE A 7 3.11 9.76 -2.83
N LYS A 8 3.76 9.71 -4.00
CA LYS A 8 4.85 8.74 -4.26
C LYS A 8 6.02 8.94 -3.29
N ARG A 9 6.42 10.18 -3.02
CA ARG A 9 7.52 10.49 -2.09
C ARG A 9 7.19 10.13 -0.65
N LEU A 10 5.97 10.43 -0.19
CA LEU A 10 5.52 10.04 1.14
C LEU A 10 5.50 8.51 1.30
N ASN A 11 5.03 7.78 0.29
CA ASN A 11 5.06 6.31 0.31
C ASN A 11 6.47 5.73 0.34
N MET A 12 7.48 6.41 -0.21
CA MET A 12 8.88 5.95 -0.12
C MET A 12 9.42 5.98 1.31
N VAL A 13 8.89 6.88 2.16
CA VAL A 13 9.25 6.93 3.59
C VAL A 13 8.36 5.98 4.38
N ALA A 14 7.05 6.02 4.15
CA ALA A 14 6.07 5.22 4.90
C ALA A 14 6.15 3.71 4.62
N SER A 15 6.75 3.29 3.50
CA SER A 15 6.93 1.88 3.13
C SER A 15 7.95 1.13 3.99
N GLY A 16 8.66 1.77 4.92
CA GLY A 16 9.62 1.08 5.78
C GLY A 16 10.86 0.54 5.06
N LYS A 17 11.12 0.97 3.82
CA LYS A 17 12.31 0.54 3.07
C LYS A 17 13.61 1.17 3.59
N MET A 18 13.52 2.32 4.24
CA MET A 18 14.67 3.07 4.78
C MET A 18 15.02 2.67 6.22
N PHE A 19 14.15 1.89 6.87
CA PHE A 19 14.27 1.55 8.28
C PHE A 19 14.10 0.04 8.48
N VAL A 20 14.71 -0.50 9.51
CA VAL A 20 14.55 -1.91 9.88
C VAL A 20 13.43 -2.00 10.92
N ALA A 21 12.36 -2.74 10.61
CA ALA A 21 11.18 -2.84 11.49
C ALA A 21 11.54 -3.28 12.91
N ASN A 22 12.36 -4.32 13.02
CA ASN A 22 12.79 -4.90 14.29
C ASN A 22 13.62 -3.97 15.19
N SER A 23 14.23 -2.91 14.65
CA SER A 23 15.02 -1.95 15.43
C SER A 23 14.27 -0.66 15.75
N LEU A 24 13.04 -0.51 15.25
CA LEU A 24 12.24 0.67 15.50
C LEU A 24 11.55 0.59 16.88
N PRO A 25 11.51 1.69 17.65
CA PRO A 25 10.66 1.76 18.84
C PRO A 25 9.19 1.53 18.46
N GLY A 26 8.44 0.83 19.33
CA GLY A 26 7.03 0.52 19.07
C GLY A 26 6.15 1.74 18.78
N SER A 27 6.45 2.89 19.39
CA SER A 27 5.74 4.16 19.14
C SER A 27 5.89 4.65 17.69
N VAL A 28 7.04 4.42 17.07
CA VAL A 28 7.32 4.80 15.68
C VAL A 28 6.84 3.71 14.71
N LEU A 29 6.90 2.45 15.12
CA LEU A 29 6.44 1.31 14.34
C LEU A 29 4.97 1.46 13.90
N VAL A 30 4.08 1.86 14.82
CA VAL A 30 2.63 2.05 14.55
C VAL A 30 2.37 3.08 13.45
N MET A 31 3.30 4.01 13.21
CA MET A 31 3.16 5.00 12.13
C MET A 31 3.29 4.38 10.73
N PHE A 32 3.78 3.15 10.61
CA PHE A 32 3.98 2.44 9.35
C PHE A 32 3.07 1.23 9.16
N THR A 33 2.48 0.68 10.24
CA THR A 33 1.65 -0.54 10.21
C THR A 33 0.32 -0.39 9.47
N TRP A 34 -0.07 0.80 9.02
CA TRP A 34 -1.25 0.96 8.17
C TRP A 34 -0.92 0.76 6.68
N ASN A 35 0.37 0.80 6.29
CA ASN A 35 0.77 0.77 4.89
C ASN A 35 1.10 -0.67 4.46
N PRO A 36 0.37 -1.28 3.50
CA PRO A 36 0.64 -2.67 3.08
C PRO A 36 2.06 -2.86 2.50
N LEU A 37 2.70 -1.81 1.96
CA LEU A 37 4.08 -1.89 1.47
C LEU A 37 5.08 -2.14 2.60
N PHE A 38 4.81 -1.63 3.80
CA PHE A 38 5.62 -1.89 4.98
C PHE A 38 5.73 -3.40 5.25
N TYR A 39 4.59 -4.10 5.23
CA TYR A 39 4.50 -5.53 5.45
C TYR A 39 5.23 -6.32 4.37
N VAL A 40 5.04 -5.98 3.09
CA VAL A 40 5.71 -6.68 1.98
C VAL A 40 7.23 -6.53 2.06
N ILE A 41 7.73 -5.32 2.33
CA ILE A 41 9.18 -5.06 2.37
C ILE A 41 9.82 -5.73 3.57
N ASP A 42 9.15 -5.73 4.72
CA ASP A 42 9.63 -6.40 5.92
C ASP A 42 9.68 -7.92 5.75
N GLN A 43 8.65 -8.50 5.13
CA GLN A 43 8.62 -9.92 4.78
C GLN A 43 9.68 -10.29 3.74
N ALA A 44 9.83 -9.48 2.68
CA ALA A 44 10.87 -9.67 1.67
C ALA A 44 12.28 -9.65 2.29
N ARG A 45 12.50 -8.81 3.31
CA ARG A 45 13.75 -8.80 4.08
C ARG A 45 13.99 -10.13 4.80
N GLY A 46 12.95 -10.72 5.38
CA GLY A 46 13.01 -12.05 6.00
C GLY A 46 13.46 -13.16 5.04
N PHE A 47 13.03 -13.08 3.78
CA PHE A 47 13.47 -14.03 2.75
C PHE A 47 14.85 -13.72 2.16
N ALA A 48 15.25 -12.45 2.13
CA ALA A 48 16.52 -12.03 1.54
C ALA A 48 17.72 -12.18 2.49
N PHE A 49 17.53 -12.05 3.81
CA PHE A 49 18.62 -12.05 4.78
C PHE A 49 18.48 -13.22 5.77
N ILE A 50 19.52 -14.04 5.86
CA ILE A 50 19.57 -15.25 6.70
C ILE A 50 19.35 -14.94 8.20
N ASN A 51 19.80 -13.77 8.67
CA ASN A 51 19.72 -13.35 10.08
C ASN A 51 18.59 -12.34 10.34
N TYR A 52 17.53 -12.37 9.53
CA TYR A 52 16.40 -11.48 9.71
C TYR A 52 15.10 -12.27 9.79
N GLN A 53 14.45 -12.24 10.96
CA GLN A 53 13.09 -12.77 11.11
C GLN A 53 12.12 -11.60 11.29
N PRO A 54 11.16 -11.37 10.38
CA PRO A 54 10.16 -10.32 10.52
C PRO A 54 9.19 -10.68 11.66
N CYS A 55 9.21 -9.91 12.75
CA CYS A 55 8.36 -10.14 13.93
C CYS A 55 7.14 -9.20 13.99
N ASN A 56 7.15 -8.16 13.17
CA ASN A 56 6.21 -7.03 13.26
C ASN A 56 5.29 -6.91 12.03
N SER A 57 5.31 -7.91 11.14
CA SER A 57 4.55 -7.90 9.89
C SER A 57 3.94 -9.27 9.59
N ASP A 58 2.73 -9.25 9.05
CA ASP A 58 2.01 -10.40 8.52
C ASP A 58 1.99 -10.41 6.98
N PRO A 59 2.36 -11.52 6.31
CA PRO A 59 2.35 -11.60 4.85
C PRO A 59 0.95 -11.59 4.24
N LEU A 60 -0.09 -11.94 5.01
CA LEU A 60 -1.47 -11.97 4.55
C LEU A 60 -2.14 -10.60 4.55
N TYR A 61 -1.67 -9.65 5.36
CA TYR A 61 -2.26 -8.32 5.46
C TYR A 61 -2.28 -7.57 4.10
N PRO A 62 -1.17 -7.51 3.34
CA PRO A 62 -1.17 -6.91 2.00
C PRO A 62 -2.16 -7.55 1.03
N LEU A 63 -2.35 -8.88 1.13
CA LEU A 63 -3.26 -9.62 0.27
C LEU A 63 -4.71 -9.23 0.54
N TYR A 64 -5.15 -9.23 1.80
CA TYR A 64 -6.51 -8.81 2.14
C TYR A 64 -6.75 -7.32 1.85
N PHE A 65 -5.76 -6.46 2.12
CA PHE A 65 -5.86 -5.04 1.84
C PHE A 65 -6.01 -4.74 0.34
N SER A 66 -5.18 -5.36 -0.49
CA SER A 66 -5.25 -5.21 -1.95
C SER A 66 -6.56 -5.75 -2.52
N LEU A 67 -7.03 -6.90 -2.02
CA LEU A 67 -8.33 -7.46 -2.42
C LEU A 67 -9.49 -6.52 -2.06
N GLY A 68 -9.46 -5.91 -0.87
CA GLY A 68 -10.46 -4.92 -0.45
C GLY A 68 -10.50 -3.70 -1.36
N LEU A 69 -9.34 -3.11 -1.69
CA LEU A 69 -9.26 -1.98 -2.61
C LEU A 69 -9.72 -2.34 -4.03
N LEU A 70 -9.37 -3.54 -4.50
CA LEU A 70 -9.78 -4.03 -5.81
C LEU A 70 -11.31 -4.18 -5.89
N MET A 71 -11.93 -4.75 -4.86
CA MET A 71 -13.40 -4.87 -4.81
C MET A 71 -14.09 -3.51 -4.78
N ILE A 72 -13.58 -2.56 -4.00
CA ILE A 72 -14.09 -1.17 -4.00
C ILE A 72 -13.93 -0.54 -5.40
N GLY A 73 -12.80 -0.79 -6.07
CA GLY A 73 -12.56 -0.34 -7.44
C GLY A 73 -13.58 -0.90 -8.43
N PHE A 74 -13.88 -2.20 -8.34
CA PHE A 74 -14.90 -2.84 -9.19
C PHE A 74 -16.31 -2.31 -8.93
N ILE A 75 -16.69 -2.09 -7.67
CA ILE A 75 -17.99 -1.49 -7.32
C ILE A 75 -18.08 -0.06 -7.88
N GLY A 76 -17.01 0.73 -7.71
CA GLY A 76 -16.93 2.10 -8.22
C GLY A 76 -17.04 2.16 -9.73
N GLU A 77 -16.30 1.30 -10.44
CA GLU A 77 -16.33 1.21 -11.91
C GLU A 77 -17.70 0.78 -12.42
N TYR A 78 -18.32 -0.22 -11.80
CA TYR A 78 -19.67 -0.67 -12.15
C TYR A 78 -20.70 0.46 -11.99
N TYR A 79 -20.63 1.21 -10.89
CA TYR A 79 -21.54 2.30 -10.60
C TYR A 79 -21.37 3.50 -11.56
N THR A 80 -20.12 3.89 -11.86
CA THR A 80 -19.85 5.02 -12.77
C THR A 80 -20.17 4.66 -14.22
N ARG A 81 -19.94 3.42 -14.64
CA ARG A 81 -20.25 2.95 -16.00
C ARG A 81 -21.73 3.07 -16.34
N GLN A 82 -22.63 2.76 -15.41
CA GLN A 82 -24.08 2.89 -15.64
C GLN A 82 -24.57 4.33 -15.77
N ARG A 83 -23.84 5.28 -15.17
CA ARG A 83 -24.20 6.70 -15.15
C ARG A 83 -23.40 7.52 -16.16
N ALA A 84 -22.54 6.85 -16.94
CA ALA A 84 -21.76 7.49 -17.98
C ALA A 84 -22.67 7.85 -19.17
N SER A 85 -23.02 9.13 -19.31
CA SER A 85 -23.67 9.65 -20.52
C SER A 85 -22.71 9.58 -21.71
N SER A 86 -23.22 9.30 -22.92
CA SER A 86 -22.45 9.28 -24.17
C SER A 86 -21.69 10.60 -24.43
N SER A 87 -22.14 11.71 -23.85
CA SER A 87 -21.47 13.02 -23.92
C SER A 87 -20.21 13.12 -23.06
N TRP A 88 -20.02 12.25 -22.08
CA TRP A 88 -18.86 12.27 -21.18
C TRP A 88 -17.57 11.81 -21.90
N LEU A 89 -17.69 10.86 -22.84
CA LEU A 89 -16.59 10.43 -23.70
C LEU A 89 -16.50 11.23 -25.01
N ALA A 90 -17.47 12.13 -25.28
CA ALA A 90 -17.44 13.00 -26.44
C ALA A 90 -16.37 14.08 -26.22
N LYS A 91 -15.16 13.76 -26.66
CA LYS A 91 -14.04 14.72 -26.74
C LYS A 91 -14.20 15.50 -28.06
N ILE A 92 -14.36 16.82 -27.96
CA ILE A 92 -14.19 17.77 -29.07
C ILE A 92 -12.70 17.83 -29.42
#